data_AF-A0A842SXQ0-F1
#
_entry.id   AF-A0A842SXQ0-F1
#
_cell.length_a   1.000
_cell.length_b   1.000
_cell.length_c   1.000
_cell.angle_alpha   90.00
_cell.angle_beta   90.00
_cell.angle_gamma   90.00
#
_symmetry.space_group_name_H-M   'P 1'
#
loop_
_entity.id
_entity.type
_entity.pdbx_description
1 polymer ?
#
loop_
_entity_poly.entity_id
_entity_poly.type
_entity_poly.pdbx_seq_one_letter_code
_entity_poly.pdbx_strand_id
1 'polypeptide(L)'
;MRKAYVLLAILVLSSVVFPTTEVTVDDCSITVDVKVGFAGDGASDEFIKKFEDGVKKIWQGKDFTYGDCECPVEIKLETKKFVTCYQAGKDYHCFDVQETDGFYYSYVRHTLYSDRSFWRDGKMRAARGNVSTSNTGNILAHEFGHLMGLKDEYYYVYYYFYVNEDGTVASGPHAVKTSEWNGKKDDIQDNAPEGAKVVLARKKDGTNHYVKYQDGVPTDSIMLNIDGTPKAYQHHIDAIVGGAGIECPDECCCGNGRVELGKGEECDYKASPEGCMEGEKCTNDCVCEIEELPAICGDGQIDGEEECDYAATPDGCPPEHTCSPECACFFDPPTFEEDMDIISPAEGAVLTFPEPVELSFGDPSRIVYINYWIGEALVYQSEDPGYMYMLEPEMIGEGEHVLTVQAFNMEMADTNRSVSFTVEMPE
;
A
#
# COMPACT_ATOMS: atom_id res chain seq x y z
N MET A 1 1.93 6.35 52.49
CA MET A 1 2.61 5.51 51.48
C MET A 1 2.16 5.97 50.10
N ARG A 2 2.96 6.78 49.39
CA ARG A 2 2.69 7.18 48.01
C ARG A 2 3.61 6.35 47.09
N LYS A 3 3.02 5.51 46.26
CA LYS A 3 3.75 4.73 45.24
C LYS A 3 4.05 5.66 44.06
N ALA A 4 5.32 5.96 43.84
CA ALA A 4 5.79 6.64 42.63
C ALA A 4 6.00 5.58 41.54
N TYR A 5 5.24 5.69 40.45
CA TYR A 5 5.50 4.92 39.23
C TYR A 5 6.57 5.66 38.42
N VAL A 6 7.73 5.04 38.29
CA VAL A 6 8.79 5.50 37.37
C VAL A 6 8.44 4.92 35.99
N LEU A 7 7.92 5.77 35.11
CA LEU A 7 7.78 5.45 33.69
C LEU A 7 9.19 5.50 33.07
N LEU A 8 9.79 4.34 32.83
CA LEU A 8 11.05 4.22 32.10
C LEU A 8 10.72 4.25 30.60
N ALA A 9 10.71 5.44 30.00
CA ALA A 9 10.65 5.60 28.56
C ALA A 9 11.99 5.18 27.96
N ILE A 10 12.08 3.93 27.47
CA ILE A 10 13.22 3.45 26.68
C ILE A 10 13.08 4.04 25.28
N LEU A 11 13.65 5.22 25.10
CA LEU A 11 13.84 5.85 23.79
C LEU A 11 15.00 5.13 23.10
N VAL A 12 14.70 4.06 22.36
CA VAL A 12 15.65 3.42 21.44
C VAL A 12 15.82 4.35 20.24
N LEU A 13 16.69 5.36 20.38
CA LEU A 13 17.22 6.10 19.23
C LEU A 13 18.18 5.17 18.48
N SER A 14 17.64 4.19 17.76
CA SER A 14 18.36 3.55 16.67
C SER A 14 18.62 4.66 15.65
N SER A 15 19.84 5.18 15.62
CA SER A 15 20.32 6.04 14.55
C SER A 15 20.34 5.18 13.30
N VAL A 16 19.23 5.23 12.56
CA VAL A 16 19.13 4.61 11.24
C VAL A 16 20.20 5.29 10.40
N VAL A 17 21.26 4.54 10.09
CA VAL A 17 22.28 4.95 9.14
C VAL A 17 21.59 4.89 7.79
N PHE A 18 21.15 6.03 7.29
CA PHE A 18 20.43 6.07 6.02
C PHE A 18 21.42 5.83 4.89
N PRO A 19 21.10 4.95 3.95
CA PRO A 19 21.91 4.71 2.76
C PRO A 19 21.88 5.91 1.82
N THR A 20 22.89 6.01 0.96
CA THR A 20 23.01 7.12 0.00
C THR A 20 22.35 6.84 -1.34
N THR A 21 22.30 5.57 -1.73
CA THR A 21 21.34 5.05 -2.70
C THR A 21 20.61 3.87 -2.08
N GLU A 22 19.28 3.86 -2.17
CA GLU A 22 18.41 2.79 -1.68
C GLU A 22 17.52 2.31 -2.81
N VAL A 23 17.41 1.00 -2.98
CA VAL A 23 16.39 0.40 -3.85
C VAL A 23 15.36 -0.25 -2.94
N THR A 24 14.12 0.21 -3.05
CA THR A 24 12.97 -0.31 -2.31
C THR A 24 11.95 -0.87 -3.29
N VAL A 25 11.17 -1.83 -2.80
CA VAL A 25 10.01 -2.38 -3.50
C VAL A 25 8.81 -2.24 -2.59
N ASP A 26 7.73 -1.70 -3.13
CA ASP A 26 6.43 -1.56 -2.49
C ASP A 26 5.36 -1.87 -3.53
N ASP A 27 4.59 -2.94 -3.35
CA ASP A 27 3.51 -3.38 -4.24
C ASP A 27 3.87 -3.32 -5.74
N CYS A 28 4.93 -4.05 -6.16
CA CYS A 28 5.49 -4.02 -7.52
C CYS A 28 6.06 -2.69 -8.01
N SER A 29 6.08 -1.63 -7.21
CA SER A 29 6.75 -0.39 -7.58
C SER A 29 8.16 -0.38 -7.01
N ILE A 30 9.16 -0.30 -7.88
CA ILE A 30 10.56 -0.19 -7.46
C ILE A 30 10.94 1.29 -7.42
N THR A 31 11.44 1.75 -6.28
CA THR A 31 12.00 3.10 -6.16
C THR A 31 13.50 3.03 -5.94
N VAL A 32 14.26 3.74 -6.76
CA VAL A 32 15.70 3.99 -6.59
C VAL A 32 15.88 5.41 -6.05
N ASP A 33 16.03 5.54 -4.74
CA ASP A 33 16.27 6.81 -4.06
C ASP A 33 17.76 7.12 -4.01
N VAL A 34 18.20 8.22 -4.65
CA VAL A 34 19.60 8.65 -4.68
C VAL A 34 19.76 10.02 -4.03
N LYS A 35 20.64 10.10 -3.03
CA LYS A 35 20.95 11.33 -2.29
C LYS A 35 22.32 11.84 -2.66
N VAL A 36 22.39 13.05 -3.23
CA VAL A 36 23.62 13.66 -3.74
C VAL A 36 23.91 15.00 -3.06
N GLY A 37 25.08 15.06 -2.44
CA GLY A 37 25.66 16.25 -1.85
C GLY A 37 26.63 16.95 -2.81
N PHE A 38 26.69 18.27 -2.74
CA PHE A 38 27.64 19.09 -3.50
C PHE A 38 28.44 19.97 -2.55
N ALA A 39 29.76 19.98 -2.70
CA ALA A 39 30.66 20.81 -1.92
C ALA A 39 31.71 21.47 -2.82
N GLY A 40 32.46 22.43 -2.27
CA GLY A 40 33.47 23.18 -3.02
C GLY A 40 32.92 24.48 -3.62
N ASP A 41 33.84 25.35 -4.04
CA ASP A 41 33.52 26.71 -4.49
C ASP A 41 32.63 26.71 -5.75
N GLY A 42 32.75 25.69 -6.59
CA GLY A 42 31.93 25.52 -7.79
C GLY A 42 30.50 25.02 -7.55
N ALA A 43 30.14 24.62 -6.32
CA ALA A 43 28.82 24.07 -5.99
C ALA A 43 27.74 25.16 -5.85
N SER A 44 27.58 26.02 -6.86
CA SER A 44 26.52 27.03 -6.92
C SER A 44 25.14 26.38 -7.09
N ASP A 45 24.08 27.11 -6.73
CA ASP A 45 22.70 26.61 -6.91
C ASP A 45 22.38 26.42 -8.41
N GLU A 46 23.00 27.22 -9.28
CA GLU A 46 22.92 27.06 -10.74
C GLU A 46 23.57 25.75 -11.20
N PHE A 47 24.72 25.39 -10.64
CA PHE A 47 25.38 24.12 -10.94
C PHE A 47 24.55 22.92 -10.46
N ILE A 48 23.99 23.00 -9.25
CA ILE A 48 23.12 21.94 -8.70
C ILE A 48 21.88 21.78 -9.59
N LYS A 49 21.26 22.88 -10.00
CA LYS A 49 20.12 22.84 -10.94
C LYS A 49 20.50 22.21 -12.28
N LYS A 50 21.67 22.56 -12.83
CA LYS A 50 22.20 21.96 -14.07
C LYS A 50 22.40 20.45 -13.94
N PHE A 51 22.85 19.99 -12.78
CA PHE A 51 22.93 18.56 -12.46
C PHE A 51 21.54 17.91 -12.46
N GLU A 52 20.59 18.48 -11.72
CA GLU A 52 19.21 17.96 -11.61
C GLU A 52 18.53 17.88 -12.98
N ASP A 53 18.63 18.93 -13.78
CA ASP A 53 18.06 18.98 -15.13
C ASP A 53 18.70 17.91 -16.04
N GLY A 54 20.01 17.68 -15.91
CA GLY A 54 20.73 16.63 -16.64
C GLY A 54 20.27 15.22 -16.26
N VAL A 55 20.17 14.94 -14.95
CA VAL A 55 19.69 13.66 -14.42
C VAL A 55 18.25 13.43 -14.84
N LYS A 56 17.36 14.41 -14.63
CA LYS A 56 15.94 14.30 -14.98
C LYS A 56 15.73 14.00 -16.47
N LYS A 57 16.50 14.67 -17.34
CA LYS A 57 16.41 14.46 -18.79
C LYS A 57 16.74 13.03 -19.22
N ILE A 58 17.69 12.38 -18.56
CA ILE A 58 18.22 11.08 -18.97
C ILE A 58 17.56 9.93 -18.21
N TRP A 59 17.39 10.08 -16.90
CA TRP A 59 17.02 9.00 -15.98
C TRP A 59 15.56 9.06 -15.49
N GLN A 60 14.89 10.21 -15.50
CA GLN A 60 13.51 10.33 -14.98
C GLN A 60 12.46 10.36 -16.11
N GLY A 61 11.24 9.93 -15.79
CA GLY A 61 10.10 9.97 -16.71
C GLY A 61 10.24 8.99 -17.89
N LYS A 62 10.86 7.84 -17.62
CA LYS A 62 11.01 6.72 -18.55
C LYS A 62 10.16 5.57 -18.05
N ASP A 63 9.61 4.79 -18.98
CA ASP A 63 8.85 3.58 -18.69
C ASP A 63 9.82 2.41 -18.47
N PHE A 64 10.73 2.59 -17.49
CA PHE A 64 11.63 1.53 -17.08
C PHE A 64 10.89 0.54 -16.22
N THR A 65 11.16 -0.74 -16.46
CA THR A 65 10.59 -1.84 -15.70
C THR A 65 11.71 -2.71 -15.13
N TYR A 66 11.43 -3.71 -14.30
CA TYR A 66 12.44 -4.67 -13.87
C TYR A 66 11.82 -6.02 -13.51
N GLY A 67 12.59 -7.07 -13.76
CA GLY A 67 12.16 -8.44 -13.53
C GLY A 67 11.13 -8.89 -14.54
N ASP A 68 10.72 -10.15 -14.41
CA ASP A 68 9.79 -10.74 -15.37
C ASP A 68 8.39 -10.16 -15.24
N CYS A 69 7.98 -9.66 -14.07
CA CYS A 69 6.67 -9.03 -13.85
C CYS A 69 6.64 -7.56 -14.32
N GLU A 70 7.69 -7.09 -15.00
CA GLU A 70 7.80 -5.74 -15.56
C GLU A 70 7.50 -4.63 -14.53
N CYS A 71 7.91 -4.81 -13.26
CA CYS A 71 7.62 -3.84 -12.20
C CYS A 71 8.19 -2.45 -12.51
N PRO A 72 7.37 -1.38 -12.48
CA PRO A 72 7.82 -0.04 -12.84
C PRO A 72 8.93 0.45 -11.90
N VAL A 73 9.92 1.12 -12.48
CA VAL A 73 11.09 1.65 -11.75
C VAL A 73 11.09 3.18 -11.79
N GLU A 74 10.98 3.80 -10.62
CA GLU A 74 11.11 5.24 -10.43
C GLU A 74 12.48 5.61 -9.84
N ILE A 75 13.17 6.59 -10.43
CA ILE A 75 14.42 7.14 -9.88
C ILE A 75 14.14 8.48 -9.21
N LYS A 76 14.32 8.54 -7.89
CA LYS A 76 14.17 9.75 -7.08
C LYS A 76 15.54 10.35 -6.78
N LEU A 77 15.64 11.66 -6.92
CA LEU A 77 16.85 12.42 -6.67
C LEU A 77 16.61 13.44 -5.56
N GLU A 78 17.43 13.38 -4.52
CA GLU A 78 17.53 14.41 -3.50
C GLU A 78 18.90 15.09 -3.58
N THR A 79 18.94 16.42 -3.68
CA THR A 79 20.20 17.18 -3.69
C THR A 79 20.37 18.02 -2.43
N LYS A 80 21.63 18.22 -2.02
CA LYS A 80 21.96 19.11 -0.89
C LYS A 80 23.32 19.75 -1.04
N LYS A 81 23.43 21.02 -0.67
CA LYS A 81 24.71 21.74 -0.63
C LYS A 81 25.39 21.59 0.73
N PHE A 82 26.70 21.37 0.71
CA PHE A 82 27.57 21.25 1.87
C PHE A 82 28.77 22.18 1.72
N VAL A 83 29.46 22.51 2.83
CA VAL A 83 30.73 23.23 2.77
C VAL A 83 31.84 22.27 2.31
N THR A 84 31.84 21.04 2.81
CA THR A 84 32.79 20.00 2.41
C THR A 84 32.09 18.65 2.29
N CYS A 85 32.62 17.75 1.45
CA CYS A 85 32.13 16.37 1.37
C CYS A 85 32.36 15.53 2.63
N TYR A 86 33.08 16.04 3.63
CA TYR A 86 33.13 15.40 4.95
C TYR A 86 31.83 15.60 5.73
N GLN A 87 31.17 16.75 5.57
CA GLN A 87 29.89 17.06 6.24
C GLN A 87 28.72 16.25 5.70
N ALA A 88 28.77 15.83 4.43
CA ALA A 88 27.80 14.91 3.84
C ALA A 88 27.74 13.56 4.57
N GLY A 89 28.81 13.18 5.27
CA GLY A 89 28.85 11.98 6.10
C GLY A 89 28.62 10.71 5.30
N LYS A 90 27.73 9.85 5.81
CA LYS A 90 27.29 8.61 5.14
C LYS A 90 25.90 8.73 4.53
N ASP A 91 25.26 9.89 4.64
CA ASP A 91 23.84 10.07 4.29
C ASP A 91 23.67 10.56 2.84
N TYR A 92 24.73 11.09 2.23
CA TYR A 92 24.76 11.51 0.82
C TYR A 92 26.01 10.98 0.12
N HIS A 93 25.87 10.60 -1.15
CA HIS A 93 26.99 10.64 -2.08
C HIS A 93 27.49 12.08 -2.15
N CYS A 94 28.76 12.36 -2.45
CA CYS A 94 29.20 13.75 -2.52
C CYS A 94 30.14 14.06 -3.68
N PHE A 95 29.80 15.08 -4.44
CA PHE A 95 30.66 15.68 -5.45
C PHE A 95 31.42 16.88 -4.88
N ASP A 96 32.73 16.84 -5.00
CA ASP A 96 33.60 18.01 -4.85
C ASP A 96 33.61 18.75 -6.20
N VAL A 97 33.00 19.94 -6.23
CA VAL A 97 32.78 20.73 -7.44
C VAL A 97 33.86 21.79 -7.55
N GLN A 98 34.74 21.59 -8.53
CA GLN A 98 35.83 22.49 -8.85
C GLN A 98 35.32 23.62 -9.75
N GLU A 99 35.70 24.85 -9.45
CA GLU A 99 35.42 25.99 -10.30
C GLU A 99 36.51 26.11 -11.37
N THR A 100 36.19 25.70 -12.61
CA THR A 100 37.12 25.86 -13.73
C THR A 100 36.39 26.05 -15.05
N ASP A 101 36.95 26.91 -15.89
CA ASP A 101 36.46 27.19 -17.25
C ASP A 101 37.00 26.19 -18.29
N GLY A 102 37.90 25.29 -17.88
CA GLY A 102 38.63 24.38 -18.77
C GLY A 102 38.06 22.97 -18.82
N PHE A 103 38.69 22.14 -19.66
CA PHE A 103 38.45 20.70 -19.64
C PHE A 103 38.83 20.14 -18.27
N TYR A 104 37.91 19.43 -17.65
CA TYR A 104 38.09 18.78 -16.35
C TYR A 104 37.70 17.31 -16.45
N TYR A 105 38.54 16.44 -15.89
CA TYR A 105 38.26 15.01 -15.85
C TYR A 105 37.39 14.68 -14.65
N SER A 106 36.11 14.44 -14.91
CA SER A 106 35.13 14.03 -13.91
C SER A 106 35.25 12.55 -13.59
N TYR A 107 34.94 12.19 -12.36
CA TYR A 107 34.90 10.80 -11.95
C TYR A 107 34.14 10.63 -10.63
N VAL A 108 33.58 9.44 -10.43
CA VAL A 108 33.18 8.93 -9.12
C VAL A 108 34.23 7.94 -8.61
N ARG A 109 34.81 8.24 -7.44
CA ARG A 109 35.60 7.27 -6.67
C ARG A 109 34.68 6.38 -5.88
N HIS A 110 34.58 5.15 -6.34
CA HIS A 110 34.22 4.04 -5.49
C HIS A 110 35.40 3.74 -4.55
N THR A 111 35.15 3.65 -3.25
CA THR A 111 36.19 3.30 -2.28
C THR A 111 36.61 1.83 -2.49
N LEU A 112 37.65 1.61 -3.30
CA LEU A 112 38.60 0.48 -3.33
C LEU A 112 38.12 -0.99 -3.34
N TYR A 113 36.84 -1.32 -3.40
CA TYR A 113 36.38 -2.72 -3.38
C TYR A 113 35.66 -3.13 -4.65
N SER A 114 36.14 -4.19 -5.30
CA SER A 114 35.61 -4.73 -6.53
C SER A 114 34.23 -5.39 -6.35
N ASP A 115 33.29 -4.93 -7.16
CA ASP A 115 32.34 -5.75 -7.94
C ASP A 115 31.02 -6.24 -7.31
N ARG A 116 30.87 -6.39 -5.98
CA ARG A 116 29.52 -6.62 -5.37
C ARG A 116 29.34 -6.08 -3.94
N SER A 117 30.42 -5.69 -3.27
CA SER A 117 30.37 -5.26 -1.86
C SER A 117 29.76 -3.87 -1.63
N PHE A 118 29.32 -3.19 -2.68
CA PHE A 118 28.74 -1.85 -2.58
C PHE A 118 27.30 -1.87 -2.14
N TRP A 119 26.55 -2.81 -2.71
CA TRP A 119 25.19 -3.11 -2.33
C TRP A 119 25.21 -4.07 -1.15
N ARG A 120 24.42 -3.74 -0.14
CA ARG A 120 24.10 -4.63 0.96
C ARG A 120 22.67 -4.36 1.37
N ASP A 121 21.83 -5.39 1.31
CA ASP A 121 20.44 -5.33 1.73
C ASP A 121 19.68 -4.16 1.03
N GLY A 122 19.80 -4.06 -0.31
CA GLY A 122 19.16 -3.00 -1.11
C GLY A 122 19.85 -1.63 -1.04
N LYS A 123 20.99 -1.50 -0.35
CA LYS A 123 21.60 -0.22 -0.01
C LYS A 123 23.02 -0.06 -0.53
N MET A 124 23.30 1.07 -1.17
CA MET A 124 24.64 1.43 -1.61
C MET A 124 25.37 2.33 -0.60
N ARG A 125 26.67 2.10 -0.44
CA ARG A 125 27.53 2.98 0.37
C ARG A 125 27.80 4.32 -0.31
N ALA A 126 27.96 5.36 0.52
CA ALA A 126 28.38 6.69 0.10
C ALA A 126 29.63 6.64 -0.78
N ALA A 127 29.52 7.22 -1.97
CA ALA A 127 30.62 7.43 -2.91
C ALA A 127 30.99 8.91 -2.96
N ARG A 128 32.23 9.19 -3.38
CA ARG A 128 32.70 10.56 -3.59
C ARG A 128 33.12 10.75 -5.02
N GLY A 129 32.73 11.84 -5.64
CA GLY A 129 33.17 12.19 -6.98
C GLY A 129 33.83 13.56 -7.04
N ASN A 130 34.47 13.84 -8.16
CA ASN A 130 34.96 15.16 -8.50
C ASN A 130 34.34 15.55 -9.83
N VAL A 131 33.82 16.77 -9.89
CA VAL A 131 33.21 17.36 -11.08
C VAL A 131 33.63 18.83 -11.14
N SER A 132 33.32 19.47 -12.25
CA SER A 132 33.63 20.86 -12.53
C SER A 132 32.41 21.61 -13.00
N THR A 133 32.36 22.91 -12.74
CA THR A 133 31.36 23.84 -13.28
C THR A 133 31.27 23.80 -14.81
N SER A 134 32.36 23.48 -15.50
CA SER A 134 32.40 23.30 -16.96
C SER A 134 31.70 22.03 -17.46
N ASN A 135 31.44 21.03 -16.60
CA ASN A 135 30.79 19.80 -17.03
C ASN A 135 29.34 20.03 -17.48
N THR A 136 28.93 19.40 -18.57
CA THR A 136 27.55 19.48 -19.09
C THR A 136 26.60 18.57 -18.30
N GLY A 137 25.30 18.78 -18.46
CA GLY A 137 24.28 17.90 -17.85
C GLY A 137 24.44 16.43 -18.23
N ASN A 138 24.93 16.11 -19.43
CA ASN A 138 25.21 14.74 -19.84
C ASN A 138 26.35 14.11 -19.03
N ILE A 139 27.46 14.83 -18.85
CA ILE A 139 28.59 14.36 -18.03
C ILE A 139 28.11 14.11 -16.60
N LEU A 140 27.35 15.06 -16.05
CA LEU A 140 26.82 14.96 -14.70
C LEU A 140 25.85 13.77 -14.53
N ALA A 141 25.01 13.50 -15.52
CA ALA A 141 24.11 12.34 -15.52
C ALA A 141 24.84 11.00 -15.69
N HIS A 142 25.98 10.98 -16.39
CA HIS A 142 26.87 9.81 -16.46
C HIS A 142 27.48 9.52 -15.08
N GLU A 143 28.05 10.54 -14.42
CA GLU A 143 28.60 10.39 -13.06
C GLU A 143 27.51 9.98 -12.06
N PHE A 144 26.27 10.45 -12.23
CA PHE A 144 25.13 9.99 -11.44
C PHE A 144 24.85 8.50 -11.62
N GLY A 145 25.02 7.95 -12.83
CA GLY A 145 24.94 6.51 -13.08
C GLY A 145 25.88 5.70 -12.19
N HIS A 146 27.11 6.18 -12.00
CA HIS A 146 28.05 5.56 -11.05
C HIS A 146 27.56 5.64 -9.60
N LEU A 147 26.87 6.70 -9.19
CA LEU A 147 26.30 6.77 -7.83
C LEU A 147 25.23 5.71 -7.58
N MET A 148 24.61 5.17 -8.64
CA MET A 148 23.70 4.02 -8.61
C MET A 148 24.41 2.68 -8.84
N GLY A 149 25.75 2.66 -8.87
CA GLY A 149 26.55 1.44 -8.98
C GLY A 149 26.83 0.96 -10.40
N LEU A 150 26.47 1.74 -11.43
CA LEU A 150 26.80 1.41 -12.81
C LEU A 150 28.30 1.54 -13.08
N LYS A 151 28.79 0.66 -13.96
CA LYS A 151 30.14 0.74 -14.50
C LYS A 151 30.12 1.44 -15.85
N ASP A 152 31.26 1.98 -16.23
CA ASP A 152 31.51 2.36 -17.60
C ASP A 152 31.31 1.17 -18.54
N GLU A 153 30.67 1.43 -19.67
CA GLU A 153 30.44 0.45 -20.73
C GLU A 153 31.56 0.42 -21.77
N TYR A 154 32.69 0.99 -21.39
CA TYR A 154 33.93 0.88 -22.11
C TYR A 154 35.00 0.26 -21.23
N TYR A 155 36.05 -0.24 -21.87
CA TYR A 155 37.26 -0.66 -21.18
C TYR A 155 38.47 -0.05 -21.86
N TYR A 156 39.49 0.21 -21.05
CA TYR A 156 40.77 0.64 -21.57
C TYR A 156 41.48 -0.54 -22.22
N VAL A 157 42.01 -0.33 -23.41
CA VAL A 157 42.82 -1.28 -24.15
C VAL A 157 44.19 -0.69 -24.48
N TYR A 158 45.22 -1.52 -24.46
CA TYR A 158 46.43 -1.24 -25.20
C TYR A 158 46.25 -1.71 -26.64
N TYR A 159 46.43 -0.80 -27.59
CA TYR A 159 46.69 -1.22 -28.96
C TYR A 159 48.18 -1.51 -29.11
N TYR A 160 48.49 -2.64 -29.73
CA TYR A 160 49.88 -3.01 -30.02
C TYR A 160 50.03 -3.54 -31.44
N PHE A 161 51.25 -3.46 -31.94
CA PHE A 161 51.67 -3.92 -33.25
C PHE A 161 52.90 -4.79 -33.10
N TYR A 162 53.08 -5.72 -34.04
CA TYR A 162 54.37 -6.36 -34.25
C TYR A 162 55.11 -5.59 -35.34
N VAL A 163 56.36 -5.23 -35.08
CA VAL A 163 57.18 -4.41 -35.99
C VAL A 163 58.50 -5.13 -36.26
N ASN A 164 58.87 -5.27 -37.53
CA ASN A 164 60.15 -5.83 -37.94
C ASN A 164 61.33 -4.94 -37.52
N GLU A 165 62.56 -5.45 -37.58
CA GLU A 165 63.76 -4.67 -37.27
C GLU A 165 63.92 -3.40 -38.12
N ASP A 166 63.46 -3.44 -39.38
CA ASP A 166 63.50 -2.31 -40.32
C ASP A 166 62.42 -1.23 -40.06
N GLY A 167 61.56 -1.44 -39.06
CA GLY A 167 60.48 -0.52 -38.69
C GLY A 167 59.18 -0.74 -39.45
N THR A 168 59.09 -1.71 -40.36
CA THR A 168 57.83 -2.06 -41.04
C THR A 168 56.89 -2.84 -40.10
N VAL A 169 55.58 -2.67 -40.27
CA VAL A 169 54.57 -3.38 -39.46
C VAL A 169 54.47 -4.82 -39.96
N ALA A 170 54.84 -5.77 -39.10
CA ALA A 170 54.71 -7.20 -39.36
C ALA A 170 53.25 -7.66 -39.24
N SER A 171 52.52 -7.17 -38.24
CA SER A 171 51.07 -7.38 -38.06
C SER A 171 50.47 -6.45 -37.00
N GLY A 172 49.12 -6.37 -36.96
CA GLY A 172 48.33 -5.50 -36.09
C GLY A 172 47.41 -4.54 -36.86
N PRO A 173 46.65 -3.66 -36.17
CA PRO A 173 46.62 -3.48 -34.72
C PRO A 173 45.92 -4.62 -33.98
N HIS A 174 46.47 -5.00 -32.84
CA HIS A 174 45.83 -5.89 -31.87
C HIS A 174 45.43 -5.09 -30.63
N ALA A 175 44.36 -5.51 -29.94
CA ALA A 175 43.88 -4.88 -28.73
C ALA A 175 43.89 -5.87 -27.56
N VAL A 176 44.33 -5.41 -26.40
CA VAL A 176 44.27 -6.18 -25.15
C VAL A 176 43.81 -5.27 -24.03
N LYS A 177 42.91 -5.76 -23.17
CA LYS A 177 42.41 -4.99 -22.03
C LYS A 177 43.58 -4.58 -21.13
N THR A 178 43.59 -3.34 -20.66
CA THR A 178 44.63 -2.82 -19.77
C THR A 178 44.78 -3.67 -18.50
N SER A 179 43.65 -4.20 -17.99
CA SER A 179 43.63 -5.11 -16.83
C SER A 179 44.30 -6.46 -17.08
N GLU A 180 44.38 -6.92 -18.33
CA GLU A 180 44.96 -8.20 -18.72
C GLU A 180 46.42 -8.08 -19.16
N TRP A 181 46.89 -6.86 -19.43
CA TRP A 181 48.21 -6.61 -20.03
C TRP A 181 49.35 -7.30 -19.29
N ASN A 182 49.46 -7.09 -17.98
CA ASN A 182 50.59 -7.64 -17.21
C ASN A 182 50.60 -9.17 -17.21
N GLY A 183 49.43 -9.82 -17.30
CA GLY A 183 49.33 -11.27 -17.35
C GLY A 183 49.54 -11.86 -18.74
N LYS A 184 49.38 -11.05 -19.81
CA LYS A 184 49.51 -11.50 -21.21
C LYS A 184 50.76 -10.97 -21.90
N LYS A 185 51.53 -10.10 -21.26
CA LYS A 185 52.62 -9.37 -21.91
C LYS A 185 53.69 -10.33 -22.48
N ASP A 186 54.09 -11.31 -21.69
CA ASP A 186 55.12 -12.27 -22.08
C ASP A 186 54.59 -13.19 -23.19
N ASP A 187 53.36 -13.70 -23.06
CA ASP A 187 52.70 -14.46 -24.13
C ASP A 187 52.59 -13.67 -25.45
N ILE A 188 52.21 -12.39 -25.39
CA ILE A 188 52.13 -11.53 -26.56
C ILE A 188 53.50 -11.39 -27.21
N GLN A 189 54.57 -11.29 -26.41
CA GLN A 189 55.94 -11.17 -26.88
C GLN A 189 56.48 -12.48 -27.46
N ASP A 190 56.14 -13.62 -26.85
CA ASP A 190 56.55 -14.95 -27.28
C ASP A 190 55.85 -15.40 -28.57
N ASN A 191 54.65 -14.86 -28.84
CA ASN A 191 53.90 -15.11 -30.07
C ASN A 191 54.20 -14.09 -31.20
N ALA A 192 55.23 -13.25 -31.04
CA ALA A 192 55.64 -12.33 -32.10
C ALA A 192 56.12 -13.09 -33.36
N PRO A 193 55.81 -12.61 -34.58
CA PRO A 193 56.46 -13.11 -35.79
C PRO A 193 57.98 -13.12 -35.63
N GLU A 194 58.66 -14.10 -36.23
CA GLU A 194 60.12 -14.24 -36.10
C GLU A 194 60.84 -12.94 -36.48
N GLY A 195 61.66 -12.41 -35.56
CA GLY A 195 62.39 -11.14 -35.75
C GLY A 195 61.58 -9.86 -35.52
N ALA A 196 60.28 -9.95 -35.22
CA ALA A 196 59.45 -8.80 -34.90
C ALA A 196 59.39 -8.52 -33.38
N LYS A 197 59.21 -7.25 -33.02
CA LYS A 197 59.02 -6.80 -31.62
C LYS A 197 57.63 -6.21 -31.40
N VAL A 198 57.12 -6.32 -30.17
CA VAL A 198 55.85 -5.70 -29.77
C VAL A 198 56.06 -4.20 -29.52
N VAL A 199 55.23 -3.36 -30.13
CA VAL A 199 55.22 -1.91 -29.93
C VAL A 199 53.81 -1.46 -29.55
N LEU A 200 53.69 -0.71 -28.45
CA LEU A 200 52.44 -0.09 -28.04
C LEU A 200 52.14 1.16 -28.85
N ALA A 201 50.89 1.29 -29.29
CA ALA A 201 50.37 2.52 -29.86
C ALA A 201 50.36 3.63 -28.80
N ARG A 202 50.72 4.85 -29.22
CA ARG A 202 50.64 6.05 -28.38
C ARG A 202 49.64 7.03 -28.96
N LYS A 203 48.75 7.53 -28.10
CA LYS A 203 47.95 8.72 -28.40
C LYS A 203 48.84 9.96 -28.46
N LYS A 204 48.32 11.03 -29.07
CA LYS A 204 49.01 12.34 -29.18
C LYS A 204 49.31 12.96 -27.81
N ASP A 205 48.51 12.64 -26.80
CA ASP A 205 48.70 13.04 -25.40
C ASP A 205 49.80 12.24 -24.67
N GLY A 206 50.42 11.25 -25.34
CA GLY A 206 51.49 10.41 -24.79
C GLY A 206 51.01 9.18 -24.03
N THR A 207 49.70 8.97 -23.87
CA THR A 207 49.16 7.77 -23.22
C THR A 207 49.10 6.57 -24.19
N ASN A 208 49.18 5.36 -23.65
CA ASN A 208 49.13 4.13 -24.46
C ASN A 208 47.76 3.43 -24.42
N HIS A 209 46.82 3.91 -23.61
CA HIS A 209 45.52 3.27 -23.43
C HIS A 209 44.45 3.98 -24.26
N TYR A 210 43.63 3.19 -24.94
CA TYR A 210 42.52 3.61 -25.77
C TYR A 210 41.24 3.11 -25.17
N VAL A 211 40.14 3.77 -25.48
CA VAL A 211 38.81 3.35 -25.04
C VAL A 211 38.28 2.40 -26.12
N LYS A 212 37.86 1.20 -25.72
CA LYS A 212 37.10 0.30 -26.59
C LYS A 212 35.75 0.05 -25.94
N TYR A 213 34.71 0.16 -26.77
CA TYR A 213 33.33 -0.07 -26.35
C TYR A 213 33.09 -1.56 -26.10
N GLN A 214 32.23 -1.86 -25.13
CA GLN A 214 31.74 -3.21 -24.93
C GLN A 214 30.86 -3.63 -26.11
N ASP A 215 31.02 -4.88 -26.54
CA ASP A 215 30.26 -5.41 -27.68
C ASP A 215 28.78 -5.48 -27.33
N GLY A 216 27.91 -5.03 -28.22
CA GLY A 216 26.45 -5.03 -28.03
C GLY A 216 25.88 -3.82 -27.28
N VAL A 217 26.74 -2.92 -26.76
CA VAL A 217 26.28 -1.69 -26.11
C VAL A 217 25.89 -0.64 -27.16
N PRO A 218 24.71 0.00 -27.04
CA PRO A 218 24.32 1.11 -27.91
C PRO A 218 25.31 2.27 -27.86
N THR A 219 25.64 2.85 -29.02
CA THR A 219 26.63 3.94 -29.13
C THR A 219 26.21 5.24 -28.43
N ASP A 220 24.92 5.42 -28.19
CA ASP A 220 24.31 6.53 -27.44
C ASP A 220 23.97 6.15 -25.99
N SER A 221 24.52 5.06 -25.45
CA SER A 221 24.41 4.77 -24.02
C SER A 221 25.11 5.84 -23.19
N ILE A 222 24.43 6.32 -22.14
CA ILE A 222 24.97 7.28 -21.19
C ILE A 222 26.20 6.76 -20.46
N MET A 223 26.32 5.45 -20.24
CA MET A 223 27.49 4.85 -19.58
C MET A 223 28.63 4.55 -20.57
N LEU A 224 28.42 4.82 -21.86
CA LEU A 224 29.41 4.63 -22.92
C LEU A 224 29.95 5.96 -23.47
N ASN A 225 29.04 6.87 -23.78
CA ASN A 225 29.32 8.10 -24.51
C ASN A 225 28.46 9.24 -23.97
N ILE A 226 29.10 10.35 -23.62
CA ILE A 226 28.45 11.54 -23.04
C ILE A 226 28.21 12.63 -24.10
N ASP A 227 28.76 12.46 -25.30
CA ASP A 227 28.58 13.38 -26.42
C ASP A 227 27.21 13.15 -27.11
N GLY A 228 26.60 14.24 -27.61
CA GLY A 228 25.34 14.19 -28.34
C GLY A 228 24.11 14.06 -27.43
N THR A 229 23.23 13.10 -27.74
CA THR A 229 21.98 12.80 -27.02
C THR A 229 22.04 11.42 -26.38
N PRO A 230 22.82 11.27 -25.30
CA PRO A 230 22.94 10.00 -24.62
C PRO A 230 21.63 9.61 -23.92
N LYS A 231 21.45 8.31 -23.70
CA LYS A 231 20.26 7.71 -23.11
C LYS A 231 20.62 6.68 -22.06
N ALA A 232 19.79 6.61 -21.02
CA ALA A 232 19.72 5.43 -20.18
C ALA A 232 18.93 4.33 -20.90
N TYR A 233 19.32 3.08 -20.68
CA TYR A 233 18.73 1.89 -21.28
C TYR A 233 18.25 0.94 -20.20
N GLN A 234 17.37 0.02 -20.59
CA GLN A 234 16.79 -0.98 -19.70
C GLN A 234 17.85 -1.80 -18.96
N HIS A 235 18.92 -2.22 -19.64
CA HIS A 235 19.98 -3.00 -18.99
C HIS A 235 20.75 -2.23 -17.89
N HIS A 236 20.69 -0.89 -17.87
CA HIS A 236 21.19 -0.12 -16.73
C HIS A 236 20.31 -0.31 -15.50
N ILE A 237 18.99 -0.30 -15.69
CA ILE A 237 18.02 -0.51 -14.62
C ILE A 237 18.16 -1.94 -14.09
N ASP A 238 18.29 -2.91 -14.99
CA ASP A 238 18.55 -4.30 -14.62
C ASP A 238 19.81 -4.44 -13.76
N ALA A 239 20.88 -3.71 -14.12
CA ALA A 239 22.12 -3.70 -13.35
C ALA A 239 22.01 -2.99 -11.99
N ILE A 240 21.22 -1.91 -11.89
CA ILE A 240 20.99 -1.18 -10.63
C ILE A 240 20.19 -2.03 -9.67
N VAL A 241 19.00 -2.49 -10.09
CA VAL A 241 18.07 -3.24 -9.23
C VAL A 241 18.61 -4.64 -8.93
N GLY A 242 19.15 -5.34 -9.94
CA GLY A 242 19.79 -6.63 -9.74
C GLY A 242 21.06 -6.54 -8.89
N GLY A 243 21.82 -5.44 -9.02
CA GLY A 243 22.96 -5.15 -8.15
C GLY A 243 22.56 -4.98 -6.69
N ALA A 244 21.40 -4.37 -6.44
CA ALA A 244 20.83 -4.18 -5.11
C ALA A 244 20.35 -5.50 -4.46
N GLY A 245 20.25 -6.59 -5.24
CA GLY A 245 19.75 -7.88 -4.78
C GLY A 245 18.24 -7.87 -4.54
N ILE A 246 17.53 -6.97 -5.22
CA ILE A 246 16.09 -6.86 -5.15
C ILE A 246 15.48 -7.79 -6.18
N GLU A 247 14.58 -8.64 -5.70
CA GLU A 247 13.73 -9.47 -6.54
C GLU A 247 12.37 -8.80 -6.67
N CYS A 248 11.85 -8.84 -7.88
CA CYS A 248 10.47 -8.49 -8.16
C CYS A 248 9.59 -9.52 -7.44
N PRO A 249 8.60 -9.14 -6.60
CA PRO A 249 7.78 -10.13 -5.91
C PRO A 249 7.00 -10.95 -6.93
N ASP A 250 6.94 -12.27 -6.75
CA ASP A 250 6.27 -13.17 -7.71
C ASP A 250 4.75 -12.92 -7.75
N GLU A 251 4.15 -12.42 -6.66
CA GLU A 251 2.72 -12.05 -6.56
C GLU A 251 2.35 -10.84 -7.43
N CYS A 252 3.34 -10.18 -8.05
CA CYS A 252 3.17 -8.92 -8.78
C CYS A 252 2.75 -9.05 -10.25
N CYS A 253 2.32 -10.23 -10.71
CA CYS A 253 1.75 -10.36 -12.06
C CYS A 253 0.40 -9.65 -12.18
N CYS A 254 -0.28 -9.43 -11.06
CA CYS A 254 -1.64 -8.93 -11.08
C CYS A 254 -1.80 -7.51 -11.61
N GLY A 255 -2.52 -7.37 -12.73
CA GLY A 255 -2.86 -6.08 -13.32
C GLY A 255 -1.74 -5.49 -14.18
N ASN A 256 -0.82 -6.31 -14.68
CA ASN A 256 0.17 -5.96 -15.68
C ASN A 256 -0.37 -6.07 -17.13
N GLY A 257 -1.59 -6.57 -17.29
CA GLY A 257 -2.28 -6.72 -18.57
C GLY A 257 -1.97 -8.02 -19.30
N ARG A 258 -1.37 -9.02 -18.64
CA ARG A 258 -1.09 -10.36 -19.17
C ARG A 258 -1.46 -11.39 -18.12
N VAL A 259 -2.04 -12.50 -18.54
CA VAL A 259 -2.35 -13.64 -17.64
C VAL A 259 -1.16 -14.61 -17.61
N GLU A 260 -0.60 -14.80 -16.43
CA GLU A 260 0.64 -15.51 -16.14
C GLU A 260 0.40 -16.66 -15.15
N LEU A 261 -0.43 -17.63 -15.54
CA LEU A 261 -0.86 -18.81 -14.73
C LEU A 261 0.28 -19.58 -14.03
N GLY A 262 1.52 -19.47 -14.50
CA GLY A 262 2.70 -20.11 -13.89
C GLY A 262 3.29 -19.36 -12.69
N LYS A 263 2.74 -18.18 -12.34
CA LYS A 263 3.30 -17.25 -11.35
C LYS A 263 2.34 -16.94 -10.19
N GLY A 264 1.26 -17.70 -10.06
CA GLY A 264 0.37 -17.62 -8.91
C GLY A 264 -0.84 -16.70 -9.09
N GLU A 265 -1.03 -16.09 -10.26
CA GLU A 265 -2.29 -15.45 -10.62
C GLU A 265 -3.20 -16.37 -11.45
N GLU A 266 -4.51 -16.28 -11.24
CA GLU A 266 -5.52 -17.01 -12.01
C GLU A 266 -5.99 -16.21 -13.24
N CYS A 267 -5.93 -14.88 -13.13
CA CYS A 267 -6.41 -13.92 -14.11
C CYS A 267 -5.62 -12.60 -14.01
N ASP A 268 -5.88 -11.65 -14.91
CA ASP A 268 -5.39 -10.27 -14.82
C ASP A 268 -6.50 -9.32 -15.26
N TYR A 269 -6.98 -8.46 -14.35
CA TYR A 269 -8.12 -7.57 -14.57
C TYR A 269 -7.86 -6.45 -15.60
N LYS A 270 -6.60 -6.24 -16.02
CA LYS A 270 -6.24 -5.34 -17.14
C LYS A 270 -5.97 -6.09 -18.44
N ALA A 271 -5.88 -7.43 -18.42
CA ALA A 271 -5.67 -8.23 -19.61
C ALA A 271 -6.96 -8.32 -20.45
N SER A 272 -6.79 -8.62 -21.74
CA SER A 272 -7.94 -8.86 -22.63
C SER A 272 -7.62 -10.03 -23.57
N PRO A 273 -8.18 -11.23 -23.32
CA PRO A 273 -9.11 -11.59 -22.23
C PRO A 273 -8.44 -11.59 -20.83
N GLU A 274 -9.24 -11.35 -19.79
CA GLU A 274 -8.78 -11.28 -18.38
C GLU A 274 -8.35 -12.64 -17.80
N GLY A 275 -8.75 -13.76 -18.41
CA GLY A 275 -8.33 -15.11 -18.01
C GLY A 275 -9.36 -15.92 -17.23
N CYS A 276 -10.35 -15.27 -16.63
CA CYS A 276 -11.44 -15.97 -15.92
C CYS A 276 -12.43 -16.67 -16.85
N MET A 277 -13.17 -17.65 -16.30
CA MET A 277 -14.21 -18.36 -17.04
C MET A 277 -15.45 -17.47 -17.23
N GLU A 278 -16.36 -17.88 -18.12
CA GLU A 278 -17.64 -17.17 -18.33
C GLU A 278 -18.47 -17.17 -17.04
N GLY A 279 -18.83 -15.97 -16.56
CA GLY A 279 -19.57 -15.78 -15.29
C GLY A 279 -18.69 -15.44 -14.08
N GLU A 280 -17.37 -15.48 -14.23
CA GLU A 280 -16.40 -15.03 -13.23
C GLU A 280 -15.85 -13.64 -13.60
N LYS A 281 -15.48 -12.86 -12.59
CA LYS A 281 -14.72 -11.61 -12.74
C LYS A 281 -13.36 -11.75 -12.10
N CYS A 282 -12.37 -11.19 -12.78
CA CYS A 282 -11.05 -11.07 -12.19
C CYS A 282 -11.04 -9.97 -11.14
N THR A 283 -10.63 -10.29 -9.91
CA THR A 283 -10.47 -9.29 -8.84
C THR A 283 -9.15 -8.53 -8.98
N ASN A 284 -8.98 -7.47 -8.16
CA ASN A 284 -7.70 -6.76 -8.08
C ASN A 284 -6.59 -7.59 -7.41
N ASP A 285 -6.94 -8.73 -6.81
CA ASP A 285 -6.00 -9.71 -6.26
C ASP A 285 -5.73 -10.84 -7.27
N CYS A 286 -6.24 -10.71 -8.50
CA CYS A 286 -6.05 -11.63 -9.62
C CYS A 286 -6.46 -13.07 -9.35
N VAL A 287 -7.57 -13.17 -8.63
CA VAL A 287 -8.33 -14.38 -8.39
C VAL A 287 -9.63 -14.27 -9.17
N CYS A 288 -10.09 -15.39 -9.74
CA CYS A 288 -11.39 -15.41 -10.39
C CYS A 288 -12.47 -15.62 -9.33
N GLU A 289 -13.34 -14.63 -9.18
CA GLU A 289 -14.50 -14.75 -8.30
C GLU A 289 -15.78 -14.82 -9.14
N ILE A 290 -16.67 -15.73 -8.75
CA ILE A 290 -18.02 -15.76 -9.29
C ILE A 290 -18.71 -14.49 -8.78
N GLU A 291 -19.23 -13.67 -9.69
CA GLU A 291 -20.06 -12.54 -9.31
C GLU A 291 -21.39 -13.13 -8.79
N GLU A 292 -21.47 -13.38 -7.48
CA GLU A 292 -22.71 -13.78 -6.82
C GLU A 292 -23.71 -12.64 -7.03
N LEU A 293 -24.61 -12.84 -7.99
CA LEU A 293 -25.70 -11.92 -8.21
C LEU A 293 -26.52 -11.89 -6.91
N PRO A 294 -26.83 -10.69 -6.38
CA PRO A 294 -27.66 -10.61 -5.19
C PRO A 294 -28.99 -11.29 -5.48
N ALA A 295 -29.39 -12.23 -4.62
CA ALA A 295 -30.69 -12.90 -4.69
C ALA A 295 -31.79 -11.84 -4.78
N ILE A 296 -32.66 -11.96 -5.78
CA ILE A 296 -33.71 -10.98 -6.05
C ILE A 296 -35.00 -11.48 -5.41
N CYS A 297 -35.29 -10.95 -4.23
CA CYS A 297 -36.49 -11.30 -3.51
C CYS A 297 -37.79 -11.02 -4.31
N GLY A 298 -38.55 -12.07 -4.61
CA GLY A 298 -39.81 -12.02 -5.35
C GLY A 298 -39.68 -12.30 -6.84
N ASP A 299 -38.59 -12.93 -7.28
CA ASP A 299 -38.40 -13.36 -8.67
C ASP A 299 -39.02 -14.74 -8.95
N GLY A 300 -39.48 -15.43 -7.89
CA GLY A 300 -40.16 -16.72 -7.96
C GLY A 300 -39.22 -17.92 -7.91
N GLN A 301 -37.93 -17.72 -7.67
CA GLN A 301 -36.95 -18.75 -7.33
C GLN A 301 -36.51 -18.60 -5.87
N ILE A 302 -35.86 -19.63 -5.32
CA ILE A 302 -35.23 -19.57 -3.99
C ILE A 302 -33.74 -19.87 -4.23
N ASP A 303 -32.93 -18.84 -4.36
CA ASP A 303 -31.49 -18.90 -4.66
C ASP A 303 -30.64 -17.89 -3.85
N GLY A 304 -29.32 -18.00 -3.99
CA GLY A 304 -28.36 -17.19 -3.23
C GLY A 304 -28.51 -17.32 -1.71
N GLU A 305 -28.68 -16.20 -1.02
CA GLU A 305 -28.80 -16.10 0.45
C GLU A 305 -30.26 -15.99 0.96
N GLU A 306 -31.27 -16.12 0.09
CA GLU A 306 -32.66 -15.91 0.49
C GLU A 306 -33.25 -17.12 1.25
N GLU A 307 -33.96 -16.86 2.37
CA GLU A 307 -34.59 -17.92 3.17
C GLU A 307 -35.91 -18.40 2.55
N CYS A 308 -36.57 -17.50 1.83
CA CYS A 308 -37.86 -17.70 1.18
C CYS A 308 -38.00 -16.72 0.01
N ASP A 309 -38.97 -16.94 -0.89
CA ASP A 309 -39.37 -15.98 -1.93
C ASP A 309 -40.90 -15.89 -1.97
N TYR A 310 -41.44 -14.69 -1.76
CA TYR A 310 -42.90 -14.48 -1.63
C TYR A 310 -43.68 -14.67 -2.95
N ALA A 311 -42.99 -14.73 -4.09
CA ALA A 311 -43.55 -15.04 -5.41
C ALA A 311 -43.39 -16.53 -5.80
N ALA A 312 -42.56 -17.30 -5.08
CA ALA A 312 -42.37 -18.73 -5.29
C ALA A 312 -43.56 -19.57 -4.78
N THR A 313 -43.68 -20.81 -5.26
CA THR A 313 -44.70 -21.76 -4.78
C THR A 313 -44.15 -23.20 -4.75
N PRO A 314 -43.86 -23.77 -3.55
CA PRO A 314 -43.96 -23.15 -2.23
C PRO A 314 -42.99 -21.96 -2.05
N ASP A 315 -43.33 -21.02 -1.18
CA ASP A 315 -42.54 -19.81 -0.88
C ASP A 315 -41.26 -20.10 -0.08
N GLY A 316 -41.12 -21.30 0.48
CA GLY A 316 -39.95 -21.73 1.24
C GLY A 316 -40.13 -21.65 2.75
N CYS A 317 -41.13 -20.92 3.25
CA CYS A 317 -41.32 -20.76 4.69
C CYS A 317 -41.95 -21.99 5.37
N PRO A 318 -41.61 -22.24 6.64
CA PRO A 318 -42.31 -23.23 7.46
C PRO A 318 -43.80 -22.90 7.62
N PRO A 319 -44.67 -23.89 7.94
CA PRO A 319 -46.06 -23.60 8.33
C PRO A 319 -46.13 -22.53 9.44
N GLU A 320 -47.16 -21.68 9.39
CA GLU A 320 -47.39 -20.55 10.33
C GLU A 320 -46.38 -19.40 10.21
N HIS A 321 -45.47 -19.43 9.24
CA HIS A 321 -44.59 -18.32 8.89
C HIS A 321 -45.01 -17.71 7.55
N THR A 322 -44.76 -16.41 7.39
CA THR A 322 -44.99 -15.69 6.13
C THR A 322 -43.66 -15.15 5.63
N CYS A 323 -43.41 -15.30 4.32
CA CYS A 323 -42.24 -14.73 3.67
C CYS A 323 -42.39 -13.21 3.55
N SER A 324 -41.43 -12.44 4.06
CA SER A 324 -41.44 -10.98 3.93
C SER A 324 -40.90 -10.51 2.57
N PRO A 325 -41.11 -9.23 2.20
CA PRO A 325 -40.44 -8.62 1.04
C PRO A 325 -38.91 -8.51 1.17
N GLU A 326 -38.36 -8.81 2.34
CA GLU A 326 -36.91 -8.92 2.59
C GLU A 326 -36.44 -10.37 2.54
N CYS A 327 -37.30 -11.30 2.11
CA CYS A 327 -37.00 -12.72 1.93
C CYS A 327 -36.50 -13.45 3.19
N ALA A 328 -37.12 -13.09 4.31
CA ALA A 328 -36.99 -13.79 5.57
C ALA A 328 -38.36 -14.28 6.08
N CYS A 329 -38.36 -15.41 6.77
CA CYS A 329 -39.59 -15.99 7.32
C CYS A 329 -39.91 -15.39 8.70
N PHE A 330 -41.10 -14.84 8.86
CA PHE A 330 -41.56 -14.32 10.15
C PHE A 330 -42.81 -15.02 10.64
N PHE A 331 -42.85 -15.27 11.95
CA PHE A 331 -44.03 -15.75 12.65
C PHE A 331 -44.96 -14.56 12.95
N ASP A 332 -46.21 -14.64 12.52
CA ASP A 332 -47.22 -13.61 12.80
C ASP A 332 -48.05 -14.08 14.02
N PRO A 333 -47.79 -13.55 15.25
CA PRO A 333 -48.47 -14.05 16.44
C PRO A 333 -49.95 -13.66 16.41
N PRO A 334 -50.85 -14.55 16.87
CA PRO A 334 -52.29 -14.26 16.91
C PRO A 334 -52.59 -13.09 17.86
N THR A 335 -53.38 -12.11 17.39
CA THR A 335 -53.84 -10.96 18.18
C THR A 335 -54.62 -11.40 19.44
N PHE A 336 -54.19 -10.92 20.61
CA PHE A 336 -54.80 -11.20 21.92
C PHE A 336 -56.01 -10.27 22.16
N GLU A 337 -57.18 -10.63 21.64
CA GLU A 337 -58.44 -10.03 22.09
C GLU A 337 -58.97 -10.80 23.30
N GLU A 338 -58.62 -10.37 24.51
CA GLU A 338 -59.30 -10.84 25.72
C GLU A 338 -60.30 -9.82 26.26
N ASP A 339 -61.46 -10.34 26.65
CA ASP A 339 -62.53 -9.65 27.38
C ASP A 339 -62.06 -9.33 28.81
N MET A 340 -61.45 -8.16 28.99
CA MET A 340 -61.22 -7.54 30.29
C MET A 340 -62.23 -6.41 30.49
N ASP A 341 -62.79 -6.30 31.70
CA ASP A 341 -63.63 -5.17 32.13
C ASP A 341 -63.31 -4.75 33.57
N ILE A 342 -63.55 -3.46 33.88
CA ILE A 342 -63.43 -2.89 35.24
C ILE A 342 -64.82 -2.93 35.88
N ILE A 343 -64.97 -3.71 36.96
CA ILE A 343 -66.22 -3.86 37.72
C ILE A 343 -66.36 -2.75 38.76
N SER A 344 -65.28 -2.44 39.48
CA SER A 344 -65.22 -1.34 40.43
C SER A 344 -63.88 -0.57 40.34
N PRO A 345 -63.87 0.77 40.43
CA PRO A 345 -65.03 1.67 40.45
C PRO A 345 -65.83 1.57 39.16
N ALA A 346 -67.16 1.64 39.27
CA ALA A 346 -68.01 1.77 38.09
C ALA A 346 -67.84 3.16 37.47
N GLU A 347 -68.15 3.30 36.17
CA GLU A 347 -68.13 4.59 35.48
C GLU A 347 -68.98 5.63 36.23
N GLY A 348 -68.36 6.75 36.60
CA GLY A 348 -68.97 7.85 37.35
C GLY A 348 -69.13 7.62 38.85
N ALA A 349 -68.47 6.60 39.43
CA ALA A 349 -68.49 6.37 40.88
C ALA A 349 -67.89 7.55 41.67
N VAL A 350 -68.39 7.77 42.89
CA VAL A 350 -67.85 8.77 43.83
C VAL A 350 -67.17 8.04 44.99
N LEU A 351 -65.85 8.21 45.10
CA LEU A 351 -65.02 7.60 46.14
C LEU A 351 -64.89 8.54 47.34
N THR A 352 -65.38 8.08 48.49
CA THR A 352 -65.27 8.78 49.79
C THR A 352 -64.50 7.96 50.84
N PHE A 353 -64.15 6.72 50.52
CA PHE A 353 -63.37 5.79 51.35
C PHE A 353 -62.54 4.87 50.44
N PRO A 354 -61.50 4.22 50.96
CA PRO A 354 -60.70 3.28 50.17
C PRO A 354 -61.55 2.17 49.55
N GLU A 355 -61.39 1.95 48.24
CA GLU A 355 -62.16 0.98 47.47
C GLU A 355 -61.23 0.08 46.63
N PRO A 356 -61.39 -1.25 46.64
CA PRO A 356 -60.60 -2.12 45.78
C PRO A 356 -61.02 -1.98 44.31
N VAL A 357 -60.03 -2.02 43.41
CA VAL A 357 -60.29 -2.19 41.99
C VAL A 357 -60.65 -3.65 41.74
N GLU A 358 -61.88 -3.88 41.24
CA GLU A 358 -62.37 -5.20 40.87
C GLU A 358 -62.37 -5.35 39.36
N LEU A 359 -61.81 -6.45 38.85
CA LEU A 359 -61.65 -6.73 37.43
C LEU A 359 -62.35 -8.05 37.06
N SER A 360 -62.90 -8.15 35.85
CA SER A 360 -63.29 -9.42 35.23
C SER A 360 -62.43 -9.72 34.02
N PHE A 361 -62.02 -10.99 33.89
CA PHE A 361 -61.28 -11.51 32.75
C PHE A 361 -62.04 -12.68 32.13
N GLY A 362 -61.95 -12.81 30.80
CA GLY A 362 -62.36 -14.02 30.10
C GLY A 362 -61.54 -15.25 30.50
N ASP A 363 -60.20 -15.12 30.53
CA ASP A 363 -59.27 -16.15 31.01
C ASP A 363 -58.11 -15.55 31.82
N PRO A 364 -58.23 -15.42 33.16
CA PRO A 364 -57.19 -14.82 33.99
C PRO A 364 -55.88 -15.61 33.99
N SER A 365 -55.85 -16.87 33.52
CA SER A 365 -54.63 -17.69 33.50
C SER A 365 -53.61 -17.24 32.46
N ARG A 366 -54.03 -16.40 31.50
CA ARG A 366 -53.18 -15.87 30.43
C ARG A 366 -52.52 -14.55 30.79
N ILE A 367 -52.94 -13.91 31.88
CA ILE A 367 -52.39 -12.64 32.35
C ILE A 367 -51.14 -12.88 33.21
N VAL A 368 -50.05 -12.19 32.86
CA VAL A 368 -48.78 -12.23 33.60
C VAL A 368 -48.74 -11.12 34.64
N TYR A 369 -49.10 -9.90 34.25
CA TYR A 369 -49.17 -8.76 35.16
C TYR A 369 -50.14 -7.69 34.67
N ILE A 370 -50.53 -6.81 35.58
CA ILE A 370 -51.45 -5.69 35.33
C ILE A 370 -50.84 -4.38 35.81
N ASN A 371 -50.96 -3.35 34.98
CA ASN A 371 -50.64 -1.97 35.33
C ASN A 371 -51.93 -1.17 35.61
N TYR A 372 -51.91 -0.40 36.69
CA TYR A 372 -52.98 0.53 37.07
C TYR A 372 -52.48 1.96 36.93
N TRP A 373 -53.22 2.76 36.18
CA TRP A 373 -52.90 4.14 35.89
C TRP A 373 -54.04 5.06 36.37
N ILE A 374 -53.69 6.21 36.93
CA ILE A 374 -54.64 7.30 37.18
C ILE A 374 -54.21 8.50 36.32
N GLY A 375 -55.02 8.83 35.31
CA GLY A 375 -54.60 9.72 34.23
C GLY A 375 -53.40 9.12 33.48
N GLU A 376 -52.28 9.86 33.44
CA GLU A 376 -51.03 9.42 32.79
C GLU A 376 -50.03 8.79 33.78
N ALA A 377 -50.35 8.72 35.08
CA ALA A 377 -49.44 8.24 36.11
C ALA A 377 -49.67 6.76 36.42
N LEU A 378 -48.62 5.94 36.30
CA LEU A 378 -48.63 4.55 36.79
C LEU A 378 -48.63 4.59 38.32
N VAL A 379 -49.73 4.14 38.92
CA VAL A 379 -49.90 4.15 40.38
C VAL A 379 -49.56 2.81 41.02
N TYR A 380 -49.73 1.71 40.28
CA TYR A 380 -49.43 0.37 40.78
C TYR A 380 -49.21 -0.65 39.65
N GLN A 381 -48.44 -1.70 39.94
CA GLN A 381 -48.29 -2.88 39.10
C GLN A 381 -48.48 -4.12 39.98
N SER A 382 -49.28 -5.08 39.50
CA SER A 382 -49.54 -6.34 40.18
C SER A 382 -49.13 -7.53 39.32
N GLU A 383 -48.26 -8.38 39.85
CA GLU A 383 -47.96 -9.72 39.31
C GLU A 383 -48.71 -10.82 40.07
N ASP A 384 -49.39 -10.48 41.18
CA ASP A 384 -50.11 -11.45 41.99
C ASP A 384 -51.42 -11.90 41.30
N PRO A 385 -51.78 -13.20 41.34
CA PRO A 385 -52.95 -13.77 40.64
C PRO A 385 -54.33 -13.32 41.16
N GLY A 386 -54.36 -12.34 42.06
CA GLY A 386 -55.58 -11.64 42.47
C GLY A 386 -55.73 -10.24 41.88
N TYR A 387 -54.66 -9.70 41.26
CA TYR A 387 -54.59 -8.36 40.67
C TYR A 387 -55.35 -7.31 41.51
N MET A 388 -55.05 -7.27 42.80
CA MET A 388 -55.75 -6.38 43.73
C MET A 388 -54.99 -5.07 43.83
N TYR A 389 -55.68 -3.97 43.56
CA TYR A 389 -55.21 -2.62 43.83
C TYR A 389 -56.28 -1.89 44.66
N MET A 390 -55.86 -1.08 45.63
CA MET A 390 -56.78 -0.30 46.46
C MET A 390 -56.65 1.17 46.10
N LEU A 391 -57.76 1.78 45.68
CA LEU A 391 -57.84 3.22 45.48
C LEU A 391 -57.98 3.89 46.83
N GLU A 392 -57.00 4.70 47.20
CA GLU A 392 -57.00 5.47 48.44
C GLU A 392 -57.29 6.95 48.11
N PRO A 393 -58.51 7.47 48.37
CA PRO A 393 -58.89 8.85 48.09
C PRO A 393 -57.85 9.90 48.53
N GLU A 394 -57.25 9.71 49.70
CA GLU A 394 -56.25 10.61 50.28
C GLU A 394 -54.98 10.73 49.43
N MET A 395 -54.62 9.67 48.70
CA MET A 395 -53.42 9.61 47.85
C MET A 395 -53.69 10.11 46.42
N ILE A 396 -54.94 10.02 45.97
CA ILE A 396 -55.37 10.40 44.61
C ILE A 396 -55.66 11.91 44.53
N GLY A 397 -56.24 12.47 45.60
CA GLY A 397 -56.65 13.87 45.68
C GLY A 397 -58.07 14.12 45.15
N GLU A 398 -58.73 15.17 45.64
CA GLU A 398 -60.09 15.55 45.24
C GLU A 398 -60.20 15.87 43.74
N GLY A 399 -61.34 15.52 43.14
CA GLY A 399 -61.66 15.86 41.75
C GLY A 399 -62.02 14.65 40.89
N GLU A 400 -62.13 14.88 39.58
CA GLU A 400 -62.39 13.85 38.58
C GLU A 400 -61.09 13.18 38.12
N HIS A 401 -61.13 11.85 38.00
CA HIS A 401 -59.98 11.01 37.64
C HIS A 401 -60.39 9.92 36.65
N VAL A 402 -59.42 9.39 35.92
CA VAL A 402 -59.62 8.24 35.02
C VAL A 402 -58.70 7.12 35.43
N LEU A 403 -59.26 5.99 35.85
CA LEU A 403 -58.53 4.75 36.08
C LEU A 403 -58.37 4.03 34.74
N THR A 404 -57.14 3.72 34.35
CA THR A 404 -56.85 2.83 33.22
C THR A 404 -56.13 1.58 33.72
N VAL A 405 -56.65 0.43 33.33
CA VAL A 405 -56.10 -0.89 33.65
C VAL A 405 -55.59 -1.51 32.37
N GLN A 406 -54.35 -1.96 32.37
CA GLN A 406 -53.68 -2.58 31.22
C GLN A 406 -53.13 -3.93 31.63
N ALA A 407 -53.61 -5.00 31.00
CA ALA A 407 -53.22 -6.37 31.30
C ALA A 407 -52.31 -6.93 30.18
N PHE A 408 -51.29 -7.68 30.57
CA PHE A 408 -50.28 -8.23 29.66
C PHE A 408 -50.24 -9.75 29.75
N ASN A 409 -50.12 -10.44 28.61
CA ASN A 409 -49.93 -11.88 28.57
C ASN A 409 -48.43 -12.29 28.49
N MET A 410 -48.14 -13.59 28.39
CA MET A 410 -46.75 -14.10 28.26
C MET A 410 -46.04 -13.68 26.97
N GLU A 411 -46.79 -13.27 25.96
CA GLU A 411 -46.29 -12.80 24.66
C GLU A 411 -46.15 -11.26 24.63
N MET A 412 -46.38 -10.59 25.77
CA MET A 412 -46.42 -9.13 25.93
C MET A 412 -47.48 -8.43 25.09
N ALA A 413 -48.47 -9.16 24.56
CA ALA A 413 -49.66 -8.54 23.99
C ALA A 413 -50.50 -7.92 25.12
N ASP A 414 -51.06 -6.74 24.88
CA ASP A 414 -51.80 -5.98 25.88
C ASP A 414 -53.26 -5.74 25.50
N THR A 415 -54.09 -5.64 26.53
CA THR A 415 -55.47 -5.12 26.43
C THR A 415 -55.67 -4.07 27.52
N ASN A 416 -56.44 -3.03 27.22
CA ASN A 416 -56.71 -1.96 28.18
C ASN A 416 -58.20 -1.60 28.28
N ARG A 417 -58.57 -1.10 29.46
CA ARG A 417 -59.89 -0.55 29.80
C ARG A 417 -59.73 0.66 30.70
N SER A 418 -60.68 1.58 30.59
CA SER A 418 -60.70 2.78 31.41
C SER A 418 -62.08 3.07 31.97
N VAL A 419 -62.13 3.64 33.16
CA VAL A 419 -63.35 4.18 33.79
C VAL A 419 -63.07 5.52 34.46
N SER A 420 -64.03 6.44 34.40
CA SER A 420 -63.97 7.73 35.09
C SER A 420 -64.59 7.63 36.49
N PHE A 421 -64.04 8.32 37.49
CA PHE A 421 -64.59 8.40 38.84
C PHE A 421 -64.25 9.76 39.49
N THR A 422 -64.96 10.11 40.57
CA THR A 422 -64.74 11.35 41.33
C THR A 422 -64.31 11.04 42.75
N VAL A 423 -63.35 11.77 43.29
CA VAL A 423 -62.93 11.67 44.70
C VAL A 423 -63.50 12.85 45.48
N GLU A 424 -64.22 12.55 46.58
CA GLU A 424 -64.72 13.54 47.54
C GLU A 424 -64.12 13.23 48.93
N MET A 425 -63.45 14.21 49.55
CA MET A 425 -62.93 14.03 50.91
C MET A 425 -64.04 14.31 51.92
N PRO A 426 -64.16 13.51 53.00
CA PRO A 426 -65.11 13.80 54.06
C PRO A 426 -64.74 15.13 54.76
N GLU A 427 -65.75 16.00 54.96
CA GLU A 427 -65.62 17.28 55.69
C GLU A 427 -65.16 17.14 57.14
#